data_AF-A0A7S1U3V0-F1
#
_entry.id   AF-A0A7S1U3V0-F1
#
_cell.length_a   1.000
_cell.length_b   1.000
_cell.length_c   1.000
_cell.angle_alpha   90.00
_cell.angle_beta   90.00
_cell.angle_gamma   90.00
#
_symmetry.space_group_name_H-M   'P 1'
#
loop_
_entity.id
_entity.type
_entity.pdbx_description
1 polymer ?
#
loop_
_entity_poly.entity_id
_entity_poly.type
_entity_poly.pdbx_seq_one_letter_code
_entity_poly.pdbx_strand_id
1 'polypeptide(L)'
;FTYSPQGLFRDDTSASREDAPIFRWDRHDGLHRSFDARKSMLSDSYRAISQVDLVPTISALLGQPIPYSSMGGIIPELFLTASAGKSAGENAPAVSTAKEMAAIFLLNCLQVWNYLNEYQVSAGNTFSSSDLKGLEQQLESVTRQHDAFLASEQQ
;
A
#
# COMPACT_ATOMS: atom_id res chain seq x y z
N PHE A 1 17.74 18.22 23.10
CA PHE A 1 16.39 17.90 22.64
C PHE A 1 16.00 16.55 23.22
N THR A 2 15.22 16.54 24.29
CA THR A 2 14.77 15.31 24.96
C THR A 2 13.31 15.11 24.57
N TYR A 3 13.04 14.14 23.69
CA TYR A 3 11.70 13.77 23.27
C TYR A 3 11.03 13.01 24.41
N SER A 4 9.96 13.54 25.00
CA SER A 4 9.13 12.83 25.97
C SER A 4 8.03 12.08 25.21
N PRO A 5 7.97 10.74 25.25
CA PRO A 5 7.00 9.96 24.48
C PRO A 5 5.58 9.92 25.12
N GLN A 6 5.35 10.70 26.17
CA GLN A 6 4.18 10.58 27.06
C GLN A 6 2.82 10.95 26.42
N GLY A 7 2.80 11.44 25.17
CA GLY A 7 1.58 11.75 24.43
C GLY A 7 1.27 10.80 23.26
N LEU A 8 2.12 9.81 22.98
CA LEU A 8 1.98 8.94 21.81
C LEU A 8 1.14 7.68 22.10
N PHE A 9 1.06 7.27 23.35
CA PHE A 9 0.32 6.10 23.78
C PHE A 9 -0.92 6.56 24.55
N ARG A 10 -2.08 6.54 23.88
CA ARG A 10 -3.37 6.54 24.59
C ARG A 10 -3.58 5.12 25.13
N ASP A 11 -4.02 5.00 26.39
CA ASP A 11 -4.58 3.76 26.91
C ASP A 11 -5.90 3.50 26.20
N ASP A 12 -5.83 2.93 25.00
CA ASP A 12 -7.00 2.42 24.31
C ASP A 12 -7.36 1.05 24.88
N THR A 13 -8.27 1.06 25.86
CA THR A 13 -8.77 -0.16 26.52
C THR A 13 -9.64 -1.03 25.59
N SER A 14 -9.88 -0.60 24.34
CA SER A 14 -10.60 -1.38 23.33
C SER A 14 -9.68 -2.19 22.40
N ALA A 15 -8.37 -1.94 22.43
CA ALA A 15 -7.40 -2.67 21.62
C ALA A 15 -7.29 -4.14 22.07
N SER A 16 -7.50 -5.04 21.12
CA SER A 16 -7.34 -6.48 21.33
C SER A 16 -5.84 -6.84 21.42
N ARG A 17 -5.52 -8.05 21.89
CA ARG A 17 -4.12 -8.54 21.90
C ARG A 17 -3.50 -8.66 20.51
N GLU A 18 -4.33 -8.62 19.47
CA GLU A 18 -3.93 -8.77 18.07
C GLU A 18 -3.66 -7.41 17.40
N ASP A 19 -4.02 -6.31 18.07
CA ASP A 19 -3.82 -4.96 17.54
C ASP A 19 -2.42 -4.44 17.91
N ALA A 20 -1.71 -3.94 16.90
CA ALA A 20 -0.39 -3.34 17.06
C ALA A 20 -0.31 -2.01 16.30
N PRO A 21 0.11 -0.90 16.95
CA PRO A 21 0.32 0.35 16.25
C PRO A 21 1.57 0.29 15.36
N ILE A 22 1.46 0.86 14.16
CA ILE A 22 2.59 1.01 13.24
C ILE A 22 2.88 2.50 13.04
N PHE A 23 4.15 2.85 13.19
CA PHE A 23 4.63 4.21 13.01
C PHE A 23 5.53 4.27 11.77
N ARG A 24 5.24 5.21 10.87
CA ARG A 24 6.12 5.56 9.75
C ARG A 24 6.94 6.78 10.13
N TRP A 25 8.25 6.68 9.94
CA TRP A 25 9.17 7.81 10.05
C TRP A 25 9.81 8.08 8.67
N ASP A 26 9.94 9.35 8.31
CA ASP A 26 10.63 9.80 7.10
C ASP A 26 11.47 11.04 7.43
N ARG A 27 12.72 11.09 6.97
CA ARG A 27 13.63 12.22 7.18
C ARG A 27 13.24 13.43 6.33
N HIS A 28 12.48 13.25 5.24
CA HIS A 28 12.06 14.35 4.38
C HIS A 28 10.90 15.13 5.01
N ASP A 29 11.13 16.43 5.25
CA ASP A 29 10.32 17.42 6.02
C ASP A 29 8.84 17.62 5.59
N GLY A 30 8.34 16.86 4.62
CA GLY A 30 6.97 17.00 4.12
C GLY A 30 5.90 16.42 5.05
N LEU A 31 6.20 15.33 5.77
CA LEU A 31 5.23 14.69 6.68
C LEU A 31 5.11 15.43 8.02
N HIS A 32 6.21 16.01 8.52
CA HIS A 32 6.23 16.67 9.83
C HIS A 32 5.33 17.91 9.90
N ARG A 33 5.27 18.73 8.84
CA ARG A 33 4.39 19.92 8.81
C ARG A 33 2.90 19.57 8.69
N SER A 34 2.57 18.40 8.17
CA SER A 34 1.19 17.93 8.00
C SER A 34 0.66 17.18 9.23
N PHE A 35 1.53 16.80 10.18
CA PHE A 35 1.13 16.13 11.42
C PHE A 35 0.32 17.06 12.35
N ASP A 36 0.73 18.32 12.51
CA ASP A 36 0.03 19.27 13.39
C ASP A 36 -1.35 19.67 12.85
N ALA A 37 -1.48 19.81 11.51
CA ALA A 37 -2.76 20.08 10.87
C ALA A 37 -3.71 18.87 10.91
N ARG A 38 -3.18 17.64 10.79
CA ARG A 38 -3.97 16.41 10.85
C ARG A 38 -4.37 16.00 12.26
N LYS A 39 -3.59 16.38 13.29
CA LYS A 39 -3.94 16.14 14.70
C LYS A 39 -5.33 16.68 15.08
N SER A 40 -5.77 17.77 14.44
CA SER A 40 -7.10 18.38 14.64
C SER A 40 -8.23 17.73 13.83
N MET A 41 -7.90 16.90 12.83
CA MET A 41 -8.86 16.25 11.91
C MET A 41 -8.93 14.73 12.08
N LEU A 42 -8.08 14.13 12.92
CA LEU A 42 -8.20 12.73 13.33
C LEU A 42 -9.48 12.60 14.16
N SER A 43 -10.55 12.11 13.55
CA SER A 43 -11.54 11.33 14.29
C SER A 43 -10.80 10.25 15.08
N ASP A 44 -11.31 9.87 16.26
CA ASP A 44 -10.68 8.93 17.19
C ASP A 44 -10.49 7.49 16.65
N SER A 45 -10.54 7.26 15.33
CA SER A 45 -10.39 5.96 14.69
C SER A 45 -9.17 5.94 13.76
N TYR A 46 -8.12 5.25 14.18
CA TYR A 46 -7.02 4.87 13.28
C TYR A 46 -7.51 3.93 12.18
N ARG A 47 -6.86 3.96 11.00
CA ARG A 47 -7.12 2.95 9.96
C ARG A 47 -6.50 1.62 10.39
N ALA A 48 -7.33 0.59 10.54
CA ALA A 48 -6.87 -0.78 10.72
C ALA A 48 -6.34 -1.35 9.39
N ILE A 49 -5.26 -2.12 9.46
CA ILE A 49 -4.63 -2.80 8.32
C ILE A 49 -4.36 -4.26 8.69
N SER A 50 -4.36 -5.16 7.70
CA SER A 50 -4.07 -6.56 7.95
C SER A 50 -2.56 -6.79 8.04
N GLN A 51 -2.11 -7.67 8.95
CA GLN A 51 -0.68 -7.98 9.09
C GLN A 51 -0.09 -8.57 7.80
N VAL A 52 -0.89 -9.32 7.02
CA VAL A 52 -0.44 -9.93 5.76
C VAL A 52 -0.08 -8.89 4.69
N ASP A 53 -0.56 -7.65 4.83
CA ASP A 53 -0.30 -6.55 3.89
C ASP A 53 1.11 -5.94 4.07
N LEU A 54 1.80 -6.25 5.18
CA LEU A 54 3.11 -5.68 5.48
C LEU A 54 4.20 -6.18 4.54
N VAL A 55 4.24 -7.48 4.29
CA VAL A 55 5.26 -8.11 3.43
C VAL A 55 5.26 -7.52 2.02
N PRO A 56 4.14 -7.52 1.27
CA PRO A 56 4.14 -6.98 -0.09
C PRO A 56 4.43 -5.48 -0.11
N THR A 57 3.98 -4.74 0.91
CA THR A 57 4.23 -3.31 1.02
C THR A 57 5.71 -2.99 1.25
N ILE A 58 6.37 -3.66 2.21
CA ILE A 58 7.78 -3.41 2.51
C ILE A 58 8.66 -3.81 1.33
N SER A 59 8.37 -4.94 0.67
CA SER A 59 9.09 -5.34 -0.54
C SER A 59 9.01 -4.28 -1.64
N ALA A 60 7.81 -3.75 -1.91
CA ALA A 60 7.62 -2.69 -2.90
C ALA A 60 8.35 -1.39 -2.49
N LEU A 61 8.32 -0.98 -1.22
CA LEU A 61 9.07 0.19 -0.72
C LEU A 61 10.59 0.04 -0.87
N LEU A 62 11.10 -1.18 -0.74
CA LEU A 62 12.52 -1.51 -0.91
C LEU A 62 12.91 -1.78 -2.37
N GLY A 63 11.98 -1.65 -3.32
CA GLY A 63 12.20 -1.98 -4.73
C GLY A 63 12.56 -3.45 -4.95
N GLN A 64 12.16 -4.33 -4.03
CA GLN A 64 12.39 -5.77 -4.13
C GLN A 64 11.17 -6.47 -4.74
N PRO A 65 11.37 -7.61 -5.44
CA PRO A 65 10.26 -8.46 -5.85
C PRO A 65 9.38 -8.84 -4.65
N ILE A 66 8.05 -8.81 -4.84
CA ILE A 66 7.11 -9.27 -3.82
C ILE A 66 7.30 -10.80 -3.64
N PRO A 67 7.52 -11.29 -2.41
CA PRO A 67 7.72 -12.72 -2.15
C PRO A 67 6.53 -13.54 -2.64
N TYR A 68 6.83 -14.71 -3.19
CA TYR A 68 5.82 -15.60 -3.76
C TYR A 68 4.74 -16.05 -2.75
N SER A 69 5.08 -16.25 -1.48
CA SER A 69 4.11 -16.65 -0.44
C SER A 69 3.24 -15.50 0.07
N SER A 70 3.40 -14.30 -0.48
CA SER A 70 2.64 -13.11 -0.07
C SER A 70 1.31 -13.03 -0.81
N MET A 71 0.21 -13.04 -0.05
CA MET A 71 -1.17 -12.86 -0.54
C MET A 71 -1.82 -11.56 -0.07
N GLY A 72 -1.11 -10.75 0.73
CA GLY A 72 -1.63 -9.47 1.22
C GLY A 72 -1.69 -8.40 0.13
N GLY A 73 -2.43 -7.33 0.44
CA GLY A 73 -2.53 -6.14 -0.38
C GLY A 73 -1.44 -5.11 -0.09
N ILE A 74 -1.34 -4.10 -0.94
CA ILE A 74 -0.44 -2.96 -0.76
C ILE A 74 -1.10 -1.91 0.15
N ILE A 75 -0.37 -1.39 1.15
CA ILE A 75 -0.80 -0.30 2.03
C ILE A 75 -0.45 1.04 1.35
N PRO A 76 -1.43 1.75 0.73
CA PRO A 76 -1.10 2.83 -0.21
C PRO A 76 -0.56 4.08 0.50
N GLU A 77 -0.96 4.32 1.74
CA GLU A 77 -0.59 5.49 2.53
C GLU A 77 0.92 5.53 2.85
N LEU A 78 1.61 4.38 2.77
CA LEU A 78 3.05 4.31 2.98
C LEU A 78 3.87 4.78 1.76
N PHE A 79 3.26 4.85 0.58
CA PHE A 79 3.90 5.35 -0.65
C PHE A 79 3.61 6.83 -0.91
N LEU A 80 2.58 7.39 -0.26
CA LEU A 80 2.31 8.81 -0.30
C LEU A 80 3.37 9.56 0.52
N THR A 81 4.36 10.17 -0.13
CA THR A 81 5.18 11.20 0.50
C THR A 81 4.41 12.50 0.44
N ALA A 82 4.17 13.15 1.59
CA ALA A 82 3.57 14.47 1.57
C ALA A 82 4.51 15.43 0.83
N SER A 83 4.14 15.82 -0.39
CA SER A 83 4.73 16.96 -1.11
C SER A 83 4.43 18.30 -0.42
N ALA A 84 4.10 18.30 0.88
CA ALA A 84 3.63 19.45 1.64
C ALA A 84 4.78 20.37 2.13
N GLY A 85 6.03 20.08 1.76
CA GLY A 85 7.20 20.83 2.21
C GLY A 85 7.95 21.59 1.13
N LYS A 86 7.72 21.31 -0.16
CA LYS A 86 8.35 22.07 -1.24
C LYS A 86 7.41 23.21 -1.62
N SER A 87 7.83 24.42 -1.30
CA SER A 87 7.29 25.65 -1.89
C SER A 87 7.02 25.42 -3.37
N ALA A 88 5.88 25.92 -3.85
CA ALA A 88 5.35 25.78 -5.21
C ALA A 88 6.27 26.32 -6.33
N GLY A 89 7.50 25.81 -6.44
CA GLY A 89 8.55 26.37 -7.28
C GLY A 89 9.63 25.40 -7.75
N GLU A 90 9.62 24.12 -7.35
CA GLU A 90 10.55 23.14 -7.93
C GLU A 90 9.82 21.84 -8.27
N ASN A 91 9.94 21.46 -9.54
CA ASN A 91 9.31 20.33 -10.23
C ASN A 91 9.56 18.97 -9.54
N ALA A 92 8.90 18.69 -8.41
CA ALA A 92 8.74 17.34 -7.91
C ALA A 92 7.47 16.76 -8.55
N PRO A 93 7.57 15.77 -9.45
CA PRO A 93 6.44 15.33 -10.23
C PRO A 93 5.45 14.60 -9.33
N ALA A 94 4.31 15.22 -9.01
CA ALA A 94 3.15 14.50 -8.45
C ALA A 94 2.69 13.35 -9.37
N VAL A 95 3.05 13.43 -10.66
CA VAL A 95 2.81 12.43 -11.71
C VAL A 95 3.71 11.18 -11.57
N SER A 96 4.87 11.25 -10.88
CA SER A 96 5.70 10.05 -10.68
C SER A 96 5.05 9.08 -9.69
N THR A 97 4.31 9.58 -8.69
CA THR A 97 3.67 8.72 -7.67
C THR A 97 2.50 7.90 -8.21
N ALA A 98 1.67 8.44 -9.11
CA ALA A 98 0.48 7.73 -9.59
C ALA A 98 0.83 6.55 -10.51
N LYS A 99 1.78 6.75 -11.43
CA LYS A 99 2.29 5.69 -12.32
C LYS A 99 3.01 4.59 -11.53
N GLU A 100 3.89 4.98 -10.61
CA GLU A 100 4.58 4.05 -9.72
C GLU A 100 3.59 3.25 -8.87
N MET A 101 2.59 3.93 -8.30
CA MET A 101 1.55 3.27 -7.51
C MET A 101 0.74 2.28 -8.36
N ALA A 102 0.31 2.69 -9.56
CA ALA A 102 -0.43 1.81 -10.48
C ALA A 102 0.39 0.56 -10.83
N ALA A 103 1.69 0.72 -11.09
CA ALA A 103 2.59 -0.40 -11.33
C ALA A 103 2.74 -1.31 -10.10
N ILE A 104 2.88 -0.76 -8.90
CA ILE A 104 2.99 -1.51 -7.64
C ILE A 104 1.74 -2.36 -7.40
N PHE A 105 0.54 -1.79 -7.60
CA PHE A 105 -0.71 -2.53 -7.47
C PHE A 105 -0.82 -3.65 -8.50
N LEU A 106 -0.49 -3.38 -9.77
CA LEU A 106 -0.52 -4.40 -10.81
C LEU A 106 0.45 -5.55 -10.48
N LEU A 107 1.66 -5.24 -10.02
CA LEU A 107 2.65 -6.25 -9.60
C LEU A 107 2.14 -7.10 -8.42
N ASN A 108 1.45 -6.51 -7.46
CA ASN A 108 0.82 -7.25 -6.36
C ASN A 108 -0.28 -8.20 -6.88
N CYS A 109 -1.16 -7.73 -7.77
CA CYS A 109 -2.18 -8.57 -8.39
C CYS A 109 -1.59 -9.73 -9.18
N LEU A 110 -0.56 -9.47 -10.00
CA LEU A 110 0.12 -10.51 -10.79
C LEU A 110 0.79 -11.55 -9.90
N GLN A 111 1.40 -11.12 -8.79
CA GLN A 111 1.97 -12.04 -7.81
C GLN A 111 0.88 -12.94 -7.22
N VAL A 112 -0.21 -12.38 -6.70
CA VAL A 112 -1.32 -13.17 -6.14
C VAL A 112 -1.87 -14.17 -7.17
N TRP A 113 -2.01 -13.74 -8.43
CA TRP A 113 -2.44 -14.61 -9.52
C TRP A 113 -1.48 -15.79 -9.77
N ASN A 114 -0.16 -15.52 -9.80
CA ASN A 114 0.85 -16.57 -9.96
C ASN A 114 0.80 -17.57 -8.80
N TYR A 115 0.67 -17.08 -7.57
CA TYR A 115 0.48 -17.93 -6.40
C TYR A 115 -0.76 -18.82 -6.53
N LEU A 116 -1.92 -18.24 -6.88
CA LEU A 116 -3.16 -19.00 -7.03
C LEU A 116 -3.06 -20.07 -8.11
N ASN A 117 -2.42 -19.76 -9.24
CA ASN A 117 -2.24 -20.70 -10.36
C ASN A 117 -1.37 -21.90 -10.02
N GLU A 118 -0.31 -21.71 -9.26
CA GLU A 118 0.56 -22.81 -8.87
C GLU A 118 0.00 -23.56 -7.66
N TYR A 119 -0.65 -22.86 -6.72
CA TYR A 119 -1.31 -23.48 -5.58
C TYR A 119 -2.46 -24.38 -6.04
N GLN A 120 -3.30 -23.94 -6.99
CA GLN A 120 -4.42 -24.78 -7.46
C GLN A 120 -3.92 -26.09 -8.09
N VAL A 121 -2.82 -26.06 -8.85
CA VAL A 121 -2.24 -27.26 -9.45
C VAL A 121 -1.67 -28.18 -8.37
N SER A 122 -0.95 -27.61 -7.41
CA SER A 122 -0.27 -28.36 -6.34
C SER A 122 -1.24 -28.92 -5.28
N ALA A 123 -2.35 -28.22 -5.02
CA ALA A 123 -3.36 -28.59 -4.03
C ALA A 123 -4.52 -29.43 -4.60
N GLY A 124 -4.45 -29.82 -5.88
CA GLY A 124 -5.42 -30.71 -6.51
C GLY A 124 -6.72 -30.03 -6.95
N ASN A 125 -6.63 -28.84 -7.54
CA ASN A 125 -7.72 -28.03 -8.08
C ASN A 125 -8.79 -27.67 -7.04
N THR A 126 -8.34 -27.09 -5.92
CA THR A 126 -9.19 -26.77 -4.77
C THR A 126 -10.23 -25.67 -5.03
N PHE A 127 -9.98 -24.78 -6.00
CA PHE A 127 -10.88 -23.66 -6.31
C PHE A 127 -11.85 -24.01 -7.45
N SER A 128 -13.02 -23.39 -7.44
CA SER A 128 -13.98 -23.56 -8.54
C SER A 128 -13.45 -22.89 -9.81
N SER A 129 -13.67 -23.53 -10.96
CA SER A 129 -13.25 -22.97 -12.25
C SER A 129 -13.95 -21.65 -12.58
N SER A 130 -15.16 -21.44 -12.05
CA SER A 130 -15.89 -20.18 -12.22
C SER A 130 -15.25 -19.02 -11.45
N ASP A 131 -14.81 -19.27 -10.21
CA ASP A 131 -14.19 -18.21 -9.38
C ASP A 131 -12.84 -17.81 -9.96
N LEU A 132 -12.03 -18.79 -10.37
CA LEU A 132 -10.73 -18.54 -11.01
C LEU A 132 -10.89 -17.76 -12.31
N LYS A 133 -11.87 -18.12 -13.14
CA LYS A 133 -12.17 -17.38 -14.36
C LYS A 133 -12.64 -15.95 -14.08
N GLY A 134 -13.42 -15.76 -13.00
CA GLY A 134 -13.83 -14.43 -12.55
C GLY A 134 -12.62 -13.57 -12.16
N LEU A 135 -11.68 -14.13 -11.41
CA LEU A 135 -10.44 -13.47 -11.01
C LEU A 135 -9.53 -13.16 -12.21
N GLU A 136 -9.42 -14.09 -13.15
CA GLU A 136 -8.67 -13.90 -14.40
C GLU A 136 -9.22 -12.70 -15.19
N GLN A 137 -10.54 -12.62 -15.34
CA GLN A 137 -11.20 -11.50 -16.02
C GLN A 137 -10.96 -10.16 -15.31
N GLN A 138 -10.94 -10.15 -13.98
CA GLN A 138 -10.61 -8.95 -13.21
C GLN A 138 -9.14 -8.53 -13.44
N LEU A 139 -8.21 -9.48 -13.43
CA LEU A 139 -6.80 -9.22 -13.69
C LEU A 139 -6.56 -8.69 -15.10
N GLU A 140 -7.18 -9.30 -16.12
CA GLU A 140 -7.14 -8.79 -17.49
C GLU A 140 -7.71 -7.38 -17.59
N SER A 141 -8.82 -7.10 -16.90
CA SER A 141 -9.42 -5.77 -16.89
C SER A 141 -8.50 -4.73 -16.26
N VAL A 142 -7.89 -5.04 -15.12
CA VAL A 142 -6.97 -4.12 -14.43
C VAL A 142 -5.71 -3.89 -15.27
N THR A 143 -5.18 -4.93 -15.91
CA THR A 143 -4.03 -4.82 -16.81
C THR A 143 -4.34 -3.88 -17.98
N ARG A 144 -5.49 -4.03 -18.64
CA ARG A 144 -5.94 -3.12 -19.70
C ARG A 144 -6.09 -1.66 -19.22
N GLN A 145 -6.65 -1.47 -18.02
CA GLN A 145 -6.82 -0.12 -17.45
C GLN A 145 -5.47 0.53 -17.12
N HIS A 146 -4.52 -0.24 -16.59
CA HIS A 146 -3.16 0.19 -16.35
C HIS A 146 -2.46 0.62 -17.65
N ASP A 147 -2.56 -0.20 -18.71
CA ASP A 147 -1.93 0.12 -20.00
C ASP A 147 -2.55 1.36 -20.66
N ALA A 148 -3.88 1.49 -20.57
CA ALA A 148 -4.59 2.68 -21.04
C ALA A 148 -4.16 3.94 -20.26
N PHE A 149 -3.99 3.82 -18.94
CA PHE A 149 -3.51 4.91 -18.09
C PHE A 149 -2.07 5.32 -18.44
N LEU A 150 -1.18 4.37 -18.72
CA LEU A 150 0.18 4.68 -19.17
C LEU A 150 0.18 5.38 -20.54
N ALA A 151 -0.70 4.97 -21.46
CA ALA A 151 -0.81 5.57 -22.79
C ALA A 151 -1.37 7.00 -22.74
N SER A 152 -2.35 7.28 -21.87
CA SER A 152 -2.93 8.63 -21.74
C SER A 152 -1.94 9.67 -21.22
N GLU A 153 -0.92 9.23 -20.48
CA GLU A 153 0.07 10.10 -19.87
C GLU A 153 1.33 10.34 -20.73
N GLN A 154 1.31 9.89 -21.99
CA GLN A 154 2.37 10.13 -22.99
C GLN A 154 1.97 11.21 -24.03
N GLN A 155 0.74 11.72 -23.97
CA GLN A 155 0.21 12.81 -24.80
C GLN A 155 0.30 14.15 -24.09
#